data_AF-A0A8J6UEB6-F1
#
_entry.id   AF-A0A8J6UEB6-F1
#
_cell.length_a   1.000
_cell.length_b   1.000
_cell.length_c   1.000
_cell.angle_alpha   90.00
_cell.angle_beta   90.00
_cell.angle_gamma   90.00
#
_symmetry.space_group_name_H-M   'P 1'
#
loop_
_entity.id
_entity.type
_entity.pdbx_description
1 polymer ?
#
loop_
_entity_poly.entity_id
_entity_poly.type
_entity_poly.pdbx_seq_one_letter_code
_entity_poly.pdbx_strand_id
1 'polypeptide(L)'
;MNERIRVLQRQPKRISITLSYHVHEALLTRSEEEGRSVSNLCAFLLEDALRDPQRSLSPQPSGNSHANSNGNGHSLQPPAHAAARLNTRAF
;
A
#
# COMPACT_ATOMS: atom_id res chain seq x y z
N MET A 1 -19.30 24.14 -29.22
CA MET A 1 -18.20 23.82 -30.17
C MET A 1 -16.81 24.10 -29.56
N ASN A 2 -16.52 23.78 -28.29
CA ASN A 2 -15.23 24.20 -27.65
C ASN A 2 -14.54 23.11 -26.79
N GLU A 3 -15.16 21.95 -26.55
CA GLU A 3 -14.59 20.90 -25.69
C GLU A 3 -13.43 20.14 -26.36
N ARG A 4 -13.49 19.97 -27.70
CA ARG A 4 -12.47 19.23 -28.46
C ARG A 4 -11.11 19.94 -28.50
N ILE A 5 -11.07 21.26 -28.28
CA ILE A 5 -9.84 22.08 -28.32
C ILE A 5 -9.07 22.05 -26.98
N ARG A 6 -9.72 21.77 -25.84
CA ARG A 6 -9.01 21.69 -24.54
C ARG A 6 -8.05 20.51 -24.45
N VAL A 7 -8.35 19.41 -25.16
CA VAL A 7 -7.49 18.22 -25.23
C VAL A 7 -6.20 18.52 -26.00
N LEU A 8 -6.27 19.39 -27.02
CA LEU A 8 -5.12 19.87 -27.81
C LEU A 8 -4.26 20.91 -27.07
N GLN A 9 -4.71 21.44 -25.93
CA GLN A 9 -4.04 22.52 -25.18
C GLN A 9 -3.30 22.05 -23.92
N ARG A 10 -3.02 20.75 -23.77
CA ARG A 10 -2.08 20.28 -22.73
C ARG A 10 -0.65 20.58 -23.14
N GLN A 11 -0.32 21.88 -23.24
CA GLN A 11 1.04 22.32 -23.45
C GLN A 11 1.89 21.94 -22.23
N PRO A 12 3.10 21.38 -22.42
CA PRO A 12 4.03 21.14 -21.32
C PRO A 12 4.28 22.44 -20.55
N LYS A 13 4.04 22.42 -19.24
CA LYS A 13 4.35 23.53 -18.35
C LYS A 13 5.61 23.21 -17.57
N ARG A 14 6.62 24.09 -17.65
CA ARG A 14 7.83 24.00 -16.86
C ARG A 14 7.62 24.67 -15.51
N ILE A 15 7.84 23.93 -14.44
CA ILE A 15 7.85 24.44 -13.07
C ILE A 15 9.28 24.39 -12.53
N SER A 16 9.64 25.34 -11.68
CA SER A 16 10.89 25.36 -10.95
C SER A 16 10.56 25.42 -9.46
N ILE A 17 11.14 24.52 -8.68
CA ILE A 17 10.91 24.43 -7.24
C ILE A 17 12.26 24.32 -6.54
N THR A 18 12.34 24.88 -5.33
CA THR A 18 13.48 24.67 -4.44
C THR A 18 13.19 23.47 -3.56
N LEU A 19 14.12 22.51 -3.53
CA LEU A 19 14.04 21.30 -2.71
C LEU A 19 15.12 21.33 -1.64
N SER A 20 14.92 20.59 -0.56
CA SER A 20 16.00 20.32 0.39
C SER A 20 17.08 19.45 -0.26
N TYR A 21 18.33 19.61 0.21
CA TYR A 21 19.47 18.87 -0.32
C TYR A 21 19.24 17.35 -0.30
N HIS A 22 18.77 16.82 0.83
CA HIS A 22 18.52 15.38 1.00
C HIS A 22 17.48 14.83 0.01
N VAL A 23 16.43 15.60 -0.30
CA VAL A 23 15.40 15.18 -1.27
C VAL A 23 15.98 15.16 -2.68
N HIS A 24 16.78 16.15 -3.04
CA HIS A 24 17.45 16.19 -4.34
C HIS A 24 18.42 15.01 -4.51
N GLU A 25 19.21 14.70 -3.49
CA GLU A 25 20.16 13.58 -3.51
C GLU A 25 19.42 12.23 -3.67
N ALA A 26 18.38 12.00 -2.88
CA ALA A 26 17.58 10.78 -2.97
C ALA A 26 16.92 10.61 -4.35
N LEU A 27 16.43 11.70 -4.96
CA LEU A 27 15.90 11.68 -6.32
C LEU A 27 16.98 11.36 -7.36
N LEU A 28 18.18 11.91 -7.19
CA LEU A 28 19.30 11.65 -8.09
C LEU A 28 19.71 10.17 -8.05
N THR A 29 19.99 9.63 -6.87
CA THR A 29 20.38 8.22 -6.69
C THR A 29 19.32 7.28 -7.27
N ARG A 30 18.04 7.50 -6.93
CA ARG A 30 16.95 6.67 -7.46
C ARG A 30 16.82 6.77 -8.98
N SER A 31 17.06 7.95 -9.56
CA SER A 31 17.00 8.14 -11.01
C SER A 31 18.09 7.36 -11.74
N GLU A 32 19.29 7.29 -11.15
CA GLU A 32 20.42 6.52 -11.66
C GLU A 32 20.14 5.01 -11.57
N GLU A 33 19.63 4.54 -10.43
CA GLU A 33 19.23 3.14 -10.21
C GLU A 33 18.14 2.69 -11.20
N GLU A 34 17.13 3.53 -11.45
CA GLU A 34 16.05 3.25 -12.38
C GLU A 34 16.42 3.51 -13.85
N GLY A 35 17.62 4.05 -14.14
CA GLY A 35 18.10 4.35 -15.48
C GLY A 35 17.27 5.41 -16.21
N ARG A 36 16.72 6.39 -15.49
CA ARG A 36 15.87 7.46 -16.06
C ARG A 36 16.32 8.84 -15.59
N SER A 37 15.95 9.89 -16.34
CA SER A 37 16.29 11.24 -15.91
C SER A 37 15.53 11.65 -14.65
N VAL A 38 16.15 12.47 -13.81
CA VAL A 38 15.53 13.06 -12.61
C VAL A 38 14.20 13.73 -12.94
N SER A 39 14.13 14.49 -14.04
CA SER A 39 12.89 15.15 -14.47
C SER A 39 11.77 14.16 -14.80
N ASN A 40 12.09 13.01 -15.40
CA ASN A 40 11.10 11.97 -15.70
C ASN A 40 10.63 11.28 -14.41
N LEU A 41 11.56 10.94 -13.50
CA LEU A 41 11.22 10.40 -12.18
C LEU A 41 10.30 11.37 -11.41
N CYS A 42 10.62 12.66 -11.38
CA CYS A 42 9.79 13.68 -10.75
C CYS A 42 8.39 13.75 -11.38
N ALA A 43 8.28 13.71 -12.71
CA ALA A 43 6.99 13.71 -13.39
C ALA A 43 6.16 12.49 -12.98
N PHE A 44 6.75 11.30 -12.99
CA PHE A 44 6.11 10.07 -12.55
C PHE A 44 5.61 10.14 -11.10
N LEU A 45 6.46 10.59 -10.17
CA LEU A 45 6.10 10.69 -8.75
C LEU A 45 4.99 11.73 -8.51
N LEU A 46 5.00 12.84 -9.24
CA LEU A 46 3.94 13.84 -9.17
C LEU A 46 2.62 13.29 -9.72
N GLU A 47 2.66 12.58 -10.84
CA GLU A 47 1.46 11.93 -11.40
C GLU A 47 0.90 10.86 -10.45
N ASP A 48 1.76 10.06 -9.82
CA ASP A 48 1.37 9.02 -8.87
C ASP A 48 0.74 9.61 -7.60
N ALA A 49 1.38 10.63 -7.01
CA ALA A 49 0.87 11.31 -5.82
C ALA A 49 -0.49 12.00 -6.06
N LEU A 50 -0.75 12.47 -7.28
CA LEU A 50 -2.03 13.12 -7.64
C LEU A 50 -3.14 12.13 -8.00
N ARG A 51 -2.82 10.87 -8.30
CA ARG A 51 -3.81 9.82 -8.62
C ARG A 51 -4.58 9.35 -7.39
N ASP A 52 -3.97 9.40 -6.21
CA ASP A 52 -4.62 9.02 -4.95
C ASP A 52 -4.70 10.19 -3.95
N PRO A 53 -5.63 11.14 -4.17
CA PRO A 53 -5.85 12.24 -3.24
C PRO A 53 -6.51 11.79 -1.93
N GLN A 54 -6.95 10.53 -1.80
CA GLN A 54 -7.64 10.01 -0.61
C GLN A 54 -6.65 9.42 0.41
N ARG A 55 -5.47 8.98 -0.01
CA ARG A 55 -4.40 8.47 0.88
C ARG A 55 -3.89 9.49 1.89
N SER A 56 -3.95 10.78 1.56
CA SER A 56 -3.50 11.87 2.45
C SER A 56 -4.55 12.35 3.44
N LEU A 57 -5.82 11.94 3.31
CA LEU A 57 -6.95 12.42 4.12
C LEU A 57 -7.46 11.41 5.16
N SER A 58 -6.85 10.23 5.26
CA SER A 58 -7.19 9.25 6.30
C SER A 58 -6.19 9.33 7.46
N PRO A 59 -6.49 10.09 8.54
CA PRO A 59 -5.81 9.88 9.81
C PRO A 59 -6.16 8.46 10.26
N GLN A 60 -5.17 7.56 10.21
CA GLN A 60 -5.34 6.20 10.69
C GLN A 60 -5.65 6.25 12.18
N PRO A 61 -6.80 5.71 12.65
CA PRO A 61 -7.09 5.65 14.07
C PRO A 61 -6.05 4.70 14.69
N SER A 62 -5.28 5.22 15.64
CA SER A 62 -4.35 4.45 16.45
C SER A 62 -5.11 3.31 17.13
N GLY A 63 -4.99 2.10 16.57
CA GLY A 63 -5.55 0.89 17.15
C GLY A 63 -4.74 0.48 18.38
N ASN A 64 -5.17 0.93 19.56
CA ASN A 64 -4.79 0.30 20.83
C ASN A 64 -5.60 -0.98 21.01
N SER A 65 -5.20 -2.05 20.32
CA SER A 65 -5.69 -3.41 20.57
C SER A 65 -5.03 -3.96 21.82
N HIS A 66 -5.53 -3.57 23.00
CA HIS A 66 -5.09 -4.15 24.26
C HIS A 66 -5.62 -5.59 24.33
N ALA A 67 -4.73 -6.55 24.07
CA ALA A 67 -4.97 -7.96 24.31
C ALA A 67 -5.21 -8.16 25.82
N ASN A 68 -6.45 -8.40 26.21
CA ASN A 68 -6.78 -8.88 27.56
C ASN A 68 -6.77 -10.41 27.53
N SER A 69 -5.61 -11.00 27.76
CA SER A 69 -5.43 -12.41 28.07
C SER A 69 -5.43 -12.59 29.59
N ASN A 70 -6.55 -13.05 30.17
CA ASN A 70 -6.62 -13.61 31.52
C ASN A 70 -8.03 -14.20 31.68
N GLY A 71 -8.34 -15.43 32.04
CA GLY A 71 -7.70 -16.62 32.62
C GLY A 71 -8.92 -17.52 32.93
N ASN A 72 -8.94 -18.84 32.77
CA ASN A 72 -8.20 -19.88 33.45
C ASN A 72 -9.26 -20.87 34.01
N GLY A 73 -9.07 -22.16 33.76
CA GLY A 73 -9.62 -23.25 34.59
C GLY A 73 -10.94 -23.88 34.12
N HIS A 74 -10.87 -25.11 33.58
CA HIS A 74 -11.25 -26.30 34.36
C HIS A 74 -10.86 -27.58 33.58
N SER A 75 -9.83 -28.27 34.08
CA SER A 75 -9.46 -29.65 33.75
C SER A 75 -10.31 -30.64 34.55
N LEU A 76 -10.25 -31.94 34.14
CA LEU A 76 -10.89 -33.18 34.66
C LEU A 76 -12.09 -33.59 33.78
N GLN A 77 -12.16 -34.74 33.08
CA GLN A 77 -11.91 -36.16 33.47
C GLN A 77 -11.98 -37.05 32.18
N PRO A 78 -11.44 -38.30 32.13
CA PRO A 78 -11.05 -38.99 30.88
C PRO A 78 -11.95 -40.23 30.52
N PRO A 79 -11.52 -41.28 29.76
CA PRO A 79 -12.15 -41.74 28.51
C PRO A 79 -12.91 -43.09 28.61
N ALA A 80 -13.96 -43.33 27.78
CA ALA A 80 -14.52 -44.67 27.63
C ALA A 80 -15.30 -44.90 26.32
N HIS A 81 -14.79 -45.87 25.55
CA HIS A 81 -15.49 -46.86 24.71
C HIS A 81 -16.27 -46.46 23.43
N ALA A 82 -15.68 -46.89 22.31
CA ALA A 82 -16.23 -47.85 21.34
C ALA A 82 -17.36 -47.42 20.38
N ALA A 83 -17.01 -47.33 19.08
CA ALA A 83 -17.61 -48.10 17.98
C ALA A 83 -16.95 -47.67 16.65
N ALA A 84 -16.04 -48.46 16.11
CA ALA A 84 -16.26 -49.20 14.85
C ALA A 84 -17.22 -48.51 13.87
N ARG A 85 -16.72 -48.07 12.71
CA ARG A 85 -16.83 -48.87 11.47
C ARG A 85 -16.09 -48.26 10.29
N LEU A 86 -15.41 -49.16 9.59
CA LEU A 86 -14.85 -48.97 8.26
C LEU A 86 -15.90 -48.44 7.28
N ASN A 87 -15.52 -47.54 6.39
CA ASN A 87 -15.55 -47.89 4.98
C ASN A 87 -14.59 -47.03 4.17
N THR A 88 -13.46 -47.62 3.82
CA THR A 88 -12.72 -47.25 2.62
C THR A 88 -13.54 -47.69 1.42
N ARG A 89 -13.66 -46.85 0.40
CA ARG A 89 -13.78 -47.34 -0.98
C ARG A 89 -13.30 -46.26 -1.94
N ALA A 90 -12.11 -46.52 -2.48
CA ALA A 90 -11.70 -46.06 -3.80
C ALA A 90 -12.66 -46.63 -4.85
N PHE A 91 -13.05 -45.82 -5.83
CA PHE A 91 -12.51 -45.78 -7.20
C PHE A 91 -13.09 -44.55 -7.90
#